data_AF-A0A6M4ITS3-F1
#
_entry.id   AF-A0A6M4ITS3-F1
#
_cell.length_a   1.000
_cell.length_b   1.000
_cell.length_c   1.000
_cell.angle_alpha   90.00
_cell.angle_beta   90.00
_cell.angle_gamma   90.00
#
_symmetry.space_group_name_H-M   'P 1'
#
loop_
_entity.id
_entity.type
_entity.pdbx_description
1 polymer ?
#
loop_
_entity_poly.entity_id
_entity_poly.type
_entity_poly.pdbx_seq_one_letter_code
_entity_poly.pdbx_strand_id
1 'polypeptide(L)'
;MTDTSLNHIDVAFRLAVASLPAALRSLLDVELAAGNRIIDVGHTHPAPPVGAFVMLEQPVSTQPRHSTADIRFYDRNNSSYRGEFADPSRFFFVLEAPGPRPEPPDMDAIREAANPSSPPERERSSGGSDAWQRFARSRQLDYERWREGIGYDLEALAQMSAAEQATTIESLIPPSDWRDVEALVAVGSARAIDALQRAAEHGAIAVRLAIADRAPELVDDALHTEMLRDALTSAEIMSGLSEALDQIEEFHPPVVVDALFAGLIERDGAVAYHCAATLAVIYGKIDSRFDWSMRPLFLRFNTERQTERLEARRELRRQLGVSPDERET
;
A
#
# COMPACT_ATOMS: atom_id res chain seq x y z
N MET A 1 -43.85 -0.90 11.35
CA MET A 1 -42.87 -0.91 12.46
C MET A 1 -41.60 -0.29 11.92
N THR A 2 -41.31 0.95 12.30
CA THR A 2 -40.07 1.65 11.94
C THR A 2 -38.96 1.15 12.84
N ASP A 3 -38.07 0.36 12.26
CA ASP A 3 -36.92 -0.26 12.92
C ASP A 3 -36.01 0.82 13.54
N THR A 4 -36.02 0.90 14.86
CA THR A 4 -35.30 1.92 15.64
C THR A 4 -33.86 1.48 15.95
N SER A 5 -33.47 0.25 15.61
CA SER A 5 -32.15 -0.30 15.94
C SER A 5 -30.99 0.24 15.09
N LEU A 6 -31.27 0.91 13.97
CA LEU A 6 -30.26 1.43 13.03
C LEU A 6 -29.94 2.93 13.21
N ASN A 7 -30.56 3.63 14.16
CA ASN A 7 -30.42 5.08 14.30
C ASN A 7 -29.12 5.57 14.99
N HIS A 8 -28.30 4.65 15.51
CA HIS A 8 -26.96 4.98 16.03
C HIS A 8 -25.81 4.56 15.11
N ILE A 9 -26.13 4.07 13.92
CA ILE A 9 -25.15 3.60 12.94
C ILE A 9 -24.80 4.75 12.00
N ASP A 10 -23.50 5.03 11.89
CA ASP A 10 -22.92 6.03 10.99
C ASP A 10 -23.51 5.91 9.56
N VAL A 11 -23.71 7.04 8.88
CA VAL A 11 -24.20 7.09 7.49
C VAL A 11 -23.33 6.23 6.57
N ALA A 12 -22.01 6.20 6.80
CA ALA A 12 -21.09 5.37 6.03
C ALA A 12 -21.41 3.86 6.13
N PHE A 13 -21.79 3.39 7.32
CA PHE A 13 -22.18 1.99 7.53
C PHE A 13 -23.43 1.62 6.75
N ARG A 14 -24.42 2.53 6.69
CA ARG A 14 -25.68 2.25 5.97
C ARG A 14 -25.44 2.04 4.49
N LEU A 15 -24.53 2.81 3.89
CA LEU A 15 -24.16 2.67 2.48
C LEU A 15 -23.45 1.33 2.20
N ALA A 16 -22.51 0.92 3.06
CA ALA A 16 -21.81 -0.35 2.93
C ALA A 16 -22.75 -1.55 3.10
N VAL A 17 -23.65 -1.50 4.07
CA VAL A 17 -24.65 -2.56 4.29
C VAL A 17 -25.66 -2.60 3.13
N ALA A 18 -26.00 -1.46 2.53
CA ALA A 18 -26.86 -1.38 1.35
C ALA A 18 -26.20 -1.88 0.05
N SER A 19 -24.87 -1.89 -0.04
CA SER A 19 -24.14 -2.40 -1.22
C SER A 19 -23.89 -3.90 -1.20
N LEU A 20 -24.18 -4.59 -0.08
CA LEU A 20 -24.04 -6.05 0.00
C LEU A 20 -24.92 -6.76 -1.05
N PRO A 21 -24.39 -7.80 -1.73
CA PRO A 21 -25.17 -8.70 -2.55
C PRO A 21 -26.34 -9.30 -1.77
N ALA A 22 -27.46 -9.54 -2.45
CA ALA A 22 -28.72 -9.95 -1.81
C ALA A 22 -28.57 -11.15 -0.86
N ALA A 23 -27.75 -12.14 -1.22
CA ALA A 23 -27.50 -13.32 -0.38
C ALA A 23 -26.79 -12.97 0.93
N LEU A 24 -25.72 -12.18 0.88
CA LEU A 24 -25.01 -11.70 2.08
C LEU A 24 -25.87 -10.73 2.90
N ARG A 25 -26.66 -9.89 2.23
CA ARG A 25 -27.58 -8.99 2.92
C ARG A 25 -28.65 -9.75 3.70
N SER A 26 -29.24 -10.77 3.09
CA SER A 26 -30.20 -11.64 3.76
C SER A 26 -29.59 -12.35 4.96
N LEU A 27 -28.35 -12.85 4.83
CA LEU A 27 -27.62 -13.44 5.95
C LEU A 27 -27.47 -12.44 7.11
N LEU A 28 -26.98 -11.24 6.80
CA LEU A 28 -26.78 -10.19 7.79
C LEU A 28 -28.10 -9.82 8.50
N ASP A 29 -29.17 -9.59 7.74
CA ASP A 29 -30.47 -9.21 8.32
C ASP A 29 -31.02 -10.30 9.26
N VAL A 30 -30.86 -11.58 8.92
CA VAL A 30 -31.30 -12.70 9.77
C VAL A 30 -30.45 -12.82 11.04
N GLU A 31 -29.14 -12.63 10.96
CA GLU A 31 -28.25 -12.61 12.13
C GLU A 31 -28.57 -11.46 13.09
N LEU A 32 -28.84 -10.27 12.55
CA LEU A 32 -29.24 -9.12 13.37
C LEU A 32 -30.60 -9.36 14.04
N ALA A 33 -31.56 -9.97 13.33
CA ALA A 33 -32.83 -10.38 13.90
C ALA A 33 -32.69 -11.45 15.00
N ALA A 34 -31.64 -12.27 14.94
CA ALA A 34 -31.30 -13.26 15.97
C ALA A 34 -30.53 -12.65 17.17
N GLY A 35 -30.28 -11.35 17.17
CA GLY A 35 -29.61 -10.64 18.27
C GLY A 35 -28.09 -10.52 18.14
N ASN A 36 -27.52 -10.87 16.99
CA ASN A 36 -26.12 -10.55 16.68
C ASN A 36 -25.95 -9.04 16.48
N ARG A 37 -24.71 -8.55 16.48
CA ARG A 37 -24.39 -7.11 16.39
C ARG A 37 -23.25 -6.88 15.42
N ILE A 38 -23.34 -5.80 14.65
CA ILE A 38 -22.21 -5.31 13.84
C ILE A 38 -21.24 -4.59 14.77
N ILE A 39 -19.96 -4.97 14.71
CA ILE A 39 -18.88 -4.34 15.50
C ILE A 39 -17.89 -3.56 14.63
N ASP A 40 -17.85 -3.84 13.34
CA ASP A 40 -16.97 -3.15 12.40
C ASP A 40 -17.54 -3.18 10.98
N VAL A 41 -17.24 -2.15 10.20
CA VAL A 41 -17.51 -2.07 8.76
C VAL A 41 -16.33 -1.38 8.11
N GLY A 42 -15.77 -2.02 7.08
CA GLY A 42 -14.62 -1.47 6.38
C GLY A 42 -14.62 -1.82 4.90
N HIS A 43 -13.70 -1.20 4.18
CA HIS A 43 -13.54 -1.36 2.73
C HIS A 43 -12.09 -1.63 2.34
N THR A 44 -11.39 -2.27 3.27
CA THR A 44 -10.01 -2.73 3.21
C THR A 44 -10.00 -4.23 3.50
N HIS A 45 -8.81 -4.82 3.59
CA HIS A 45 -8.64 -6.26 3.79
C HIS A 45 -9.63 -6.85 4.81
N PRO A 46 -10.39 -7.91 4.45
CA PRO A 46 -10.25 -8.72 3.23
C PRO A 46 -10.95 -8.18 1.98
N ALA A 47 -11.74 -7.11 2.11
CA ALA A 47 -12.43 -6.51 0.97
C ALA A 47 -11.46 -5.75 0.04
N PRO A 48 -11.54 -5.96 -1.29
CA PRO A 48 -10.84 -5.09 -2.23
C PRO A 48 -11.43 -3.67 -2.17
N PRO A 49 -10.77 -2.65 -2.75
CA PRO A 49 -11.26 -1.28 -2.72
C PRO A 49 -12.67 -1.07 -3.30
N VAL A 50 -13.11 -1.95 -4.21
CA VAL A 50 -14.47 -1.94 -4.79
C VAL A 50 -15.53 -2.57 -3.88
N GLY A 51 -15.10 -3.18 -2.78
CA GLY A 51 -15.90 -4.01 -1.90
C GLY A 51 -16.20 -3.39 -0.54
N ALA A 52 -16.77 -4.21 0.34
CA ALA A 52 -16.98 -3.87 1.75
C ALA A 52 -17.02 -5.15 2.60
N PHE A 53 -16.67 -5.04 3.88
CA PHE A 53 -16.94 -6.07 4.86
C PHE A 53 -17.82 -5.54 5.99
N VAL A 54 -18.60 -6.44 6.57
CA VAL A 54 -19.35 -6.22 7.82
C VAL A 54 -18.90 -7.27 8.81
N MET A 55 -18.41 -6.87 9.98
CA MET A 55 -17.98 -7.80 11.03
C MET A 55 -19.04 -7.92 12.12
N LEU A 56 -19.42 -9.16 12.42
CA LEU A 56 -20.34 -9.54 13.47
C LEU A 56 -19.61 -9.85 14.78
N GLU A 57 -20.18 -9.43 15.90
CA GLU A 57 -19.68 -9.70 17.26
C GLU A 57 -19.65 -11.20 17.56
N GLN A 58 -20.73 -11.89 17.21
CA GLN A 58 -20.92 -13.32 17.44
C GLN A 58 -20.80 -14.07 16.11
N PRO A 59 -20.43 -15.36 16.14
CA PRO A 59 -20.37 -16.12 14.92
C PRO A 59 -21.77 -16.28 14.32
N VAL A 60 -21.84 -16.48 13.01
CA VAL A 60 -23.08 -16.79 12.32
C VAL A 60 -23.66 -18.09 12.89
N SER A 61 -24.93 -18.02 13.29
CA SER A 61 -25.66 -19.07 13.99
C SER A 61 -26.97 -19.46 13.32
N THR A 62 -27.47 -18.62 12.41
CA THR A 62 -28.78 -18.76 11.76
C THR A 62 -28.74 -19.60 10.48
N GLN A 63 -27.54 -19.91 9.97
CA GLN A 63 -27.37 -20.83 8.86
C GLN A 63 -26.13 -21.72 9.04
N PRO A 64 -26.08 -22.90 8.38
CA PRO A 64 -24.92 -23.78 8.49
C PRO A 64 -23.70 -23.19 7.79
N ARG A 65 -22.52 -23.37 8.38
CA ARG A 65 -21.22 -22.85 7.89
C ARG A 65 -20.67 -23.64 6.71
N HIS A 66 -21.27 -23.48 5.54
CA HIS A 66 -20.84 -24.13 4.30
C HIS A 66 -21.05 -23.21 3.12
N SER A 67 -20.32 -23.49 2.03
CA SER A 67 -20.48 -22.74 0.79
C SER A 67 -21.75 -23.16 0.04
N THR A 68 -22.49 -22.18 -0.47
CA THR A 68 -23.59 -22.35 -1.42
C THR A 68 -23.17 -21.82 -2.80
N ALA A 69 -24.10 -21.74 -3.76
CA ALA A 69 -23.84 -21.13 -5.06
C ALA A 69 -23.51 -19.63 -4.95
N ASP A 70 -24.20 -18.93 -4.03
CA ASP A 70 -24.17 -17.48 -3.90
C ASP A 70 -23.30 -16.97 -2.75
N ILE A 71 -22.90 -17.85 -1.83
CA ILE A 71 -22.06 -17.51 -0.68
C ILE A 71 -20.94 -18.55 -0.55
N ARG A 72 -19.70 -18.09 -0.42
CA ARG A 72 -18.54 -18.92 -0.06
C ARG A 72 -18.25 -18.75 1.42
N PHE A 73 -18.10 -19.86 2.14
CA PHE A 73 -17.69 -19.85 3.53
C PHE A 73 -16.25 -20.37 3.68
N TYR A 74 -15.44 -19.67 4.47
CA TYR A 74 -14.10 -20.09 4.85
C TYR A 74 -13.95 -20.04 6.37
N ASP A 75 -13.49 -21.15 6.95
CA ASP A 75 -13.02 -21.19 8.32
C ASP A 75 -11.55 -20.76 8.36
N ARG A 76 -11.31 -19.55 8.86
CA ARG A 76 -9.98 -18.91 8.83
C ARG A 76 -9.25 -19.06 10.15
N ASN A 77 -10.00 -18.97 11.25
CA ASN A 77 -9.51 -19.03 12.62
C ASN A 77 -8.20 -18.23 12.84
N ASN A 78 -8.14 -16.99 12.33
CA ASN A 78 -6.96 -16.13 12.44
C ASN A 78 -7.18 -14.99 13.46
N SER A 79 -6.16 -14.17 13.68
CA SER A 79 -6.18 -13.08 14.67
C SER A 79 -7.12 -11.92 14.33
N SER A 80 -7.52 -11.80 13.06
CA SER A 80 -8.34 -10.68 12.56
C SER A 80 -9.82 -11.04 12.49
N TYR A 81 -10.15 -12.28 12.13
CA TYR A 81 -11.51 -12.83 12.08
C TYR A 81 -11.44 -14.37 12.01
N ARG A 82 -12.46 -15.06 12.54
CA ARG A 82 -12.47 -16.52 12.55
C ARG A 82 -13.23 -17.15 11.38
N GLY A 83 -14.31 -16.50 10.94
CA GLY A 83 -15.18 -16.99 9.87
C GLY A 83 -15.37 -15.91 8.82
N GLU A 84 -15.46 -16.33 7.56
CA GLU A 84 -15.59 -15.45 6.40
C GLU A 84 -16.70 -15.97 5.49
N PHE A 85 -17.77 -15.19 5.32
CA PHE A 85 -18.79 -15.40 4.30
C PHE A 85 -18.60 -14.37 3.20
N ALA A 86 -18.29 -14.80 1.98
CA ALA A 86 -18.01 -13.92 0.86
C ALA A 86 -18.95 -14.20 -0.32
N ASP A 87 -19.18 -13.20 -1.15
CA ASP A 87 -19.83 -13.41 -2.45
C ASP A 87 -18.88 -14.17 -3.41
N PRO A 88 -19.36 -14.69 -4.55
CA PRO A 88 -18.53 -15.49 -5.46
C PRO A 88 -17.31 -14.74 -6.00
N SER A 89 -17.40 -13.42 -6.14
CA SER A 89 -16.31 -12.56 -6.60
C SER A 89 -15.38 -12.11 -5.48
N ARG A 90 -15.73 -12.40 -4.21
CA ARG A 90 -14.99 -11.99 -3.00
C ARG A 90 -14.75 -10.48 -2.92
N PHE A 91 -15.76 -9.70 -3.25
CA PHE A 91 -15.76 -8.25 -3.08
C PHE A 91 -16.47 -7.86 -1.78
N PHE A 92 -17.46 -8.64 -1.36
CA PHE A 92 -18.28 -8.36 -0.19
C PHE A 92 -18.18 -9.47 0.84
N PHE A 93 -18.14 -9.09 2.11
CA PHE A 93 -17.87 -10.01 3.20
C PHE A 93 -18.79 -9.78 4.39
N VAL A 94 -19.24 -10.88 5.01
CA VAL A 94 -19.72 -10.92 6.38
C VAL A 94 -18.70 -11.72 7.19
N LEU A 95 -18.05 -11.06 8.14
CA LEU A 95 -16.96 -11.62 8.94
C LEU A 95 -17.46 -11.94 10.35
N GLU A 96 -16.89 -12.97 10.96
CA GLU A 96 -17.07 -13.26 12.37
C GLU A 96 -15.86 -12.74 13.16
N ALA A 97 -16.10 -11.99 14.22
CA ALA A 97 -15.05 -11.51 15.12
C ALA A 97 -14.08 -12.64 15.53
N PRO A 98 -12.79 -12.34 15.70
CA PRO A 98 -11.82 -13.34 16.09
C PRO A 98 -12.23 -13.96 17.43
N GLY A 99 -11.92 -15.26 17.59
CA GLY A 99 -12.10 -15.92 18.88
C GLY A 99 -11.23 -15.26 19.96
N PRO A 100 -11.46 -15.62 21.24
CA PRO A 100 -10.50 -15.26 22.28
C PRO A 100 -9.11 -15.70 21.85
N ARG A 101 -8.12 -14.79 21.94
CA ARG A 101 -6.75 -15.10 21.57
C ARG A 101 -6.30 -16.31 22.40
N PRO A 102 -5.72 -17.36 21.77
CA PRO A 102 -5.09 -18.40 22.56
C PRO A 102 -4.03 -17.75 23.44
N GLU A 103 -3.79 -18.32 24.62
CA GLU A 103 -2.68 -17.87 25.45
C GLU A 103 -1.39 -17.91 24.61
N PRO A 104 -0.60 -16.83 24.60
CA PRO A 104 0.64 -16.81 23.84
C PRO A 104 1.48 -18.03 24.21
N PRO A 105 2.08 -18.72 23.23
CA PRO A 105 3.04 -19.76 23.56
C PRO A 105 4.18 -19.14 24.38
N ASP A 106 4.75 -19.91 25.29
CA ASP A 106 5.89 -19.48 26.07
C ASP A 106 7.10 -19.27 25.14
N MET A 107 7.33 -18.02 24.76
CA MET A 107 8.40 -17.63 23.84
C MET A 107 9.78 -17.85 24.45
N ASP A 108 9.89 -17.87 25.78
CA ASP A 108 11.13 -18.19 26.48
C ASP A 108 11.41 -19.68 26.39
N ALA A 109 10.41 -20.54 26.67
CA ALA A 109 10.55 -21.98 26.47
C ALA A 109 10.85 -22.36 25.01
N ILE A 110 10.26 -21.66 24.02
CA ILE A 110 10.59 -21.87 22.60
C ILE A 110 12.03 -21.44 22.30
N ARG A 111 12.49 -20.30 22.81
CA ARG A 111 13.88 -19.84 22.63
C ARG A 111 14.87 -20.79 23.28
N GLU A 112 14.59 -21.28 24.49
CA GLU A 112 15.41 -22.26 25.20
C GLU A 112 15.46 -23.60 24.44
N ALA A 113 14.33 -24.06 23.91
CA ALA A 113 14.28 -25.30 23.13
C ALA A 113 14.96 -25.18 21.75
N ALA A 114 14.85 -24.02 21.10
CA ALA A 114 15.41 -23.76 19.78
C ALA A 114 16.92 -23.46 19.83
N ASN A 115 17.42 -22.95 20.95
CA ASN A 115 18.84 -22.75 21.21
C ASN A 115 19.34 -23.72 22.29
N PRO A 116 19.55 -25.01 21.97
CA PRO A 116 20.22 -25.92 22.87
C PRO A 116 21.66 -25.42 23.06
N SER A 117 21.87 -24.57 24.06
CA SER A 117 23.17 -24.01 24.46
C SER A 117 24.02 -23.61 23.25
N SER A 118 23.67 -22.51 22.59
CA SER A 118 24.65 -21.82 21.73
C SER A 118 25.95 -21.70 22.53
N PRO A 119 27.08 -22.24 22.03
CA PRO A 119 28.36 -22.11 22.72
C PRO A 119 28.55 -20.64 23.08
N PRO A 120 29.12 -20.32 24.26
CA PRO A 120 29.31 -18.93 24.68
C PRO A 120 29.92 -18.20 23.50
N GLU A 121 29.21 -17.16 23.06
CA GLU A 121 29.48 -16.34 21.90
C GLU A 121 30.96 -16.00 21.93
N ARG A 122 31.76 -16.81 21.22
CA ARG A 122 33.19 -16.54 21.12
C ARG A 122 33.23 -15.20 20.44
N GLU A 123 33.70 -14.20 21.17
CA GLU A 123 34.12 -12.88 20.70
C GLU A 123 34.96 -13.09 19.44
N ARG A 124 34.30 -13.26 18.30
CA ARG A 124 34.92 -13.03 17.02
C ARG A 124 35.03 -11.53 17.03
N SER A 125 36.22 -11.05 17.39
CA SER A 125 36.68 -9.71 17.08
C SER A 125 36.55 -9.51 15.58
N SER A 126 35.33 -9.28 15.09
CA SER A 126 35.07 -8.70 13.78
C SER A 126 35.75 -7.35 13.85
N GLY A 127 36.93 -7.23 13.22
CA GLY A 127 37.87 -6.13 13.39
C GLY A 127 37.39 -4.75 12.91
N GLY A 128 36.10 -4.46 12.98
CA GLY A 128 35.53 -3.14 12.77
C GLY A 128 35.23 -2.44 14.10
N SER A 129 35.19 -1.11 14.04
CA SER A 129 34.74 -0.23 15.12
C SER A 129 33.30 -0.53 15.56
N ASP A 130 32.89 -0.02 16.73
CA ASP A 130 31.49 -0.10 17.18
C ASP A 130 30.54 0.57 16.17
N ALA A 131 30.96 1.70 15.58
CA ALA A 131 30.25 2.40 14.52
C ALA A 131 29.99 1.50 13.30
N TRP A 132 31.02 0.79 12.81
CA TRP A 132 30.85 -0.20 11.73
C TRP A 132 29.82 -1.27 12.11
N GLN A 133 29.91 -1.83 13.32
CA GLN A 133 29.03 -2.91 13.75
C GLN A 133 27.58 -2.44 13.90
N ARG A 134 27.35 -1.23 14.41
CA ARG A 134 26.03 -0.60 14.49
C ARG A 134 25.41 -0.44 13.09
N PHE A 135 26.15 0.13 12.15
CA PHE A 135 25.67 0.27 10.77
C PHE A 135 25.39 -1.10 10.13
N ALA A 136 26.27 -2.07 10.30
CA ALA A 136 26.07 -3.42 9.78
C ALA A 136 24.78 -4.07 10.33
N ARG A 137 24.45 -3.86 11.61
CA ARG A 137 23.16 -4.28 12.19
C ARG A 137 21.97 -3.50 11.63
N SER A 138 22.14 -2.22 11.28
CA SER A 138 21.07 -1.43 10.65
C SER A 138 20.73 -1.91 9.24
N ARG A 139 21.64 -2.62 8.56
CA ARG A 139 21.38 -3.18 7.22
C ARG A 139 20.38 -4.33 7.21
N GLN A 140 20.17 -4.98 8.36
CA GLN A 140 19.16 -6.02 8.50
C GLN A 140 17.78 -5.37 8.58
N LEU A 141 16.96 -5.58 7.55
CA LEU A 141 15.59 -5.11 7.49
C LEU A 141 14.67 -6.11 8.18
N ASP A 142 14.12 -5.73 9.33
CA ASP A 142 13.01 -6.45 9.95
C ASP A 142 11.68 -5.81 9.54
N TYR A 143 10.57 -6.48 9.91
CA TYR A 143 9.23 -6.03 9.57
C TYR A 143 8.89 -4.64 10.14
N GLU A 144 9.35 -4.34 11.36
CA GLU A 144 9.08 -3.07 12.02
C GLU A 144 9.80 -1.93 11.32
N ARG A 145 11.09 -2.10 11.01
CA ARG A 145 11.88 -1.12 10.25
C ARG A 145 11.32 -0.88 8.86
N TRP A 146 10.91 -1.93 8.15
CA TRP A 146 10.27 -1.77 6.85
C TRP A 146 8.96 -0.99 6.96
N ARG A 147 8.10 -1.36 7.92
CA ARG A 147 6.79 -0.76 8.11
C ARG A 147 6.88 0.71 8.52
N GLU A 148 7.80 1.05 9.42
CA GLU A 148 7.96 2.40 9.95
C GLU A 148 8.91 3.26 9.10
N GLY A 149 9.39 2.74 7.96
CA GLY A 149 10.29 3.47 7.06
C GLY A 149 11.64 3.83 7.70
N ILE A 150 12.16 2.97 8.58
CA ILE A 150 13.42 3.19 9.28
C ILE A 150 14.59 2.79 8.37
N GLY A 151 15.40 3.78 7.98
CA GLY A 151 16.61 3.61 7.17
C GLY A 151 17.80 3.03 7.93
N TYR A 152 19.01 3.20 7.37
CA TYR A 152 20.26 2.80 8.03
C TYR A 152 20.62 3.73 9.20
N ASP A 153 21.52 3.28 10.08
CA ASP A 153 22.11 4.12 11.15
C ASP A 153 23.15 5.07 10.54
N LEU A 154 22.69 6.18 9.96
CA LEU A 154 23.55 7.17 9.29
C LEU A 154 24.51 7.87 10.25
N GLU A 155 24.17 7.96 11.53
CA GLU A 155 25.08 8.49 12.56
C GLU A 155 26.28 7.55 12.74
N ALA A 156 26.03 6.23 12.83
CA ALA A 156 27.09 5.25 12.86
C ALA A 156 27.95 5.28 11.59
N LEU A 157 27.34 5.47 10.42
CA LEU A 157 28.08 5.65 9.16
C LEU A 157 29.03 6.86 9.22
N ALA A 158 28.57 7.99 9.75
CA ALA A 158 29.36 9.21 9.90
C ALA A 158 30.52 9.06 10.91
N GLN A 159 30.40 8.17 11.89
CA GLN A 159 31.43 7.91 12.92
C GLN A 159 32.49 6.88 12.49
N MET A 160 32.29 6.17 11.38
CA MET A 160 33.27 5.22 10.85
C MET A 160 34.58 5.89 10.42
N SER A 161 35.68 5.15 10.47
CA SER A 161 36.92 5.59 9.84
C SER A 161 36.79 5.69 8.31
N ALA A 162 37.69 6.42 7.65
CA ALA A 162 37.65 6.57 6.18
C ALA A 162 37.76 5.23 5.43
N ALA A 163 38.56 4.28 5.93
CA ALA A 163 38.68 2.95 5.33
C ALA A 163 37.39 2.13 5.49
N GLU A 164 36.74 2.30 6.63
CA GLU A 164 35.47 1.67 6.94
C GLU A 164 34.32 2.23 6.08
N GLN A 165 34.23 3.57 5.96
CA GLN A 165 33.28 4.20 5.05
C GLN A 165 33.52 3.78 3.61
N ALA A 166 34.77 3.78 3.13
CA ALA A 166 35.10 3.36 1.77
C ALA A 166 34.61 1.94 1.47
N THR A 167 34.88 0.97 2.35
CA THR A 167 34.42 -0.41 2.18
C THR A 167 32.89 -0.51 2.23
N THR A 168 32.25 0.27 3.10
CA THR A 168 30.78 0.35 3.17
C THR A 168 30.19 0.87 1.87
N ILE A 169 30.71 1.98 1.33
CA ILE A 169 30.28 2.59 0.07
C ILE A 169 30.40 1.59 -1.08
N GLU A 170 31.52 0.85 -1.20
CA GLU A 170 31.66 -0.18 -2.23
C GLU A 170 30.54 -1.22 -2.18
N SER A 171 30.06 -1.57 -0.99
CA SER A 171 28.98 -2.54 -0.82
C SER A 171 27.57 -1.99 -1.07
N LEU A 172 27.44 -0.67 -1.24
CA LEU A 172 26.18 0.02 -1.55
C LEU A 172 26.10 0.43 -3.03
N ILE A 173 27.15 0.19 -3.82
CA ILE A 173 27.20 0.56 -5.24
C ILE A 173 27.07 -0.72 -6.11
N PRO A 174 26.12 -0.77 -7.07
CA PRO A 174 25.05 0.21 -7.30
C PRO A 174 23.98 0.16 -6.19
N PRO A 175 23.28 1.27 -5.91
CA PRO A 175 22.21 1.28 -4.92
C PRO A 175 21.07 0.35 -5.36
N SER A 176 20.57 -0.45 -4.42
CA SER A 176 19.52 -1.44 -4.67
C SER A 176 18.14 -0.99 -4.19
N ASP A 177 18.09 -0.09 -3.22
CA ASP A 177 16.87 0.49 -2.66
C ASP A 177 17.08 1.93 -2.18
N TRP A 178 16.03 2.54 -1.61
CA TRP A 178 16.07 3.92 -1.11
C TRP A 178 16.99 4.12 0.11
N ARG A 179 17.30 3.08 0.89
CA ARG A 179 18.20 3.16 2.05
C ARG A 179 19.65 3.23 1.61
N ASP A 180 20.00 2.50 0.55
CA ASP A 180 21.30 2.65 -0.10
C ASP A 180 21.48 4.06 -0.64
N VAL A 181 20.43 4.64 -1.26
CA VAL A 181 20.42 6.04 -1.71
C VAL A 181 20.66 6.99 -0.53
N GLU A 182 19.91 6.88 0.56
CA GLU A 182 20.12 7.69 1.78
C GLU A 182 21.56 7.66 2.29
N ALA A 183 22.14 6.45 2.41
CA ALA A 183 23.51 6.31 2.91
C ALA A 183 24.54 6.90 1.95
N LEU A 184 24.37 6.72 0.64
CA LEU A 184 25.26 7.31 -0.36
C LEU A 184 25.17 8.84 -0.36
N VAL A 185 23.97 9.41 -0.20
CA VAL A 185 23.74 10.86 -0.05
C VAL A 185 24.41 11.37 1.23
N ALA A 186 24.19 10.71 2.36
CA ALA A 186 24.77 11.10 3.66
C ALA A 186 26.31 11.09 3.65
N VAL A 187 26.91 10.17 2.91
CA VAL A 187 28.37 10.11 2.72
C VAL A 187 28.87 11.24 1.82
N GLY A 188 28.14 11.56 0.74
CA GLY A 188 28.46 12.69 -0.16
C GLY A 188 29.82 12.62 -0.86
N SER A 189 30.49 11.45 -0.88
CA SER A 189 31.79 11.30 -1.53
C SER A 189 31.65 11.38 -3.05
N ALA A 190 32.70 11.84 -3.75
CA ALA A 190 32.68 11.95 -5.22
C ALA A 190 32.26 10.64 -5.91
N ARG A 191 32.67 9.49 -5.37
CA ARG A 191 32.29 8.17 -5.89
C ARG A 191 30.83 7.82 -5.62
N ALA A 192 30.29 8.19 -4.45
CA ALA A 192 28.87 8.01 -4.12
C ALA A 192 27.98 8.87 -5.04
N ILE A 193 28.34 10.15 -5.23
CA ILE A 193 27.63 11.05 -6.15
C ILE A 193 27.63 10.53 -7.58
N ASP A 194 28.78 10.08 -8.09
CA ASP A 194 28.92 9.50 -9.42
C ASP A 194 28.09 8.20 -9.58
N ALA A 195 27.97 7.38 -8.53
CA ALA A 195 27.08 6.22 -8.53
C ALA A 195 25.59 6.60 -8.52
N LEU A 196 25.21 7.63 -7.75
CA LEU A 196 23.83 8.14 -7.71
C LEU A 196 23.42 8.75 -9.06
N GLN A 197 24.29 9.52 -9.72
CA GLN A 197 24.03 10.07 -11.04
C GLN A 197 23.76 8.98 -12.09
N ARG A 198 24.61 7.94 -12.13
CA ARG A 198 24.36 6.78 -13.01
C ARG A 198 23.06 6.04 -12.67
N ALA A 199 22.75 5.89 -11.38
CA ALA A 199 21.53 5.24 -10.95
C ALA A 199 20.27 6.07 -11.26
N ALA A 200 20.36 7.40 -11.26
CA ALA A 200 19.27 8.28 -11.70
C ALA A 200 18.94 8.08 -13.18
N GLU A 201 19.95 7.89 -14.02
CA GLU A 201 19.78 7.69 -15.46
C GLU A 201 19.31 6.27 -15.82
N HIS A 202 19.80 5.25 -15.11
CA HIS A 202 19.68 3.84 -15.57
C HIS A 202 19.22 2.84 -14.50
N GLY A 203 18.99 3.29 -13.27
CA GLY A 203 18.58 2.43 -12.17
C GLY A 203 17.15 1.91 -12.30
N ALA A 204 16.77 1.03 -11.37
CA ALA A 204 15.37 0.64 -11.21
C ALA A 204 14.51 1.88 -10.87
N ILE A 205 13.26 1.91 -11.31
CA ILE A 205 12.35 3.06 -11.15
C ILE A 205 12.28 3.52 -9.68
N ALA A 206 12.12 2.60 -8.73
CA ALA A 206 12.09 2.94 -7.30
C ALA A 206 13.38 3.63 -6.81
N VAL A 207 14.55 3.20 -7.30
CA VAL A 207 15.84 3.83 -6.97
C VAL A 207 15.94 5.22 -7.61
N ARG A 208 15.54 5.36 -8.88
CA ARG A 208 15.51 6.65 -9.60
C ARG A 208 14.65 7.68 -8.86
N LEU A 209 13.44 7.28 -8.45
CA LEU A 209 12.52 8.14 -7.70
C LEU A 209 13.05 8.47 -6.30
N ALA A 210 13.68 7.52 -5.60
CA ALA A 210 14.33 7.80 -4.32
C ALA A 210 15.48 8.81 -4.45
N ILE A 211 16.21 8.80 -5.56
CA ILE A 211 17.25 9.80 -5.84
C ILE A 211 16.63 11.18 -6.08
N ALA A 212 15.55 11.27 -6.86
CA ALA A 212 14.84 12.54 -7.07
C ALA A 212 14.31 13.15 -5.76
N ASP A 213 13.89 12.32 -4.80
CA ASP A 213 13.42 12.76 -3.48
C ASP A 213 14.58 13.19 -2.56
N ARG A 214 15.65 12.39 -2.48
CA ARG A 214 16.71 12.56 -1.46
C ARG A 214 17.94 13.33 -1.91
N ALA A 215 18.14 13.45 -3.21
CA ALA A 215 19.21 14.24 -3.81
C ALA A 215 18.69 15.00 -5.04
N PRO A 216 17.67 15.87 -4.86
CA PRO A 216 17.03 16.58 -5.97
C PRO A 216 18.02 17.43 -6.78
N GLU A 217 19.14 17.86 -6.18
CA GLU A 217 20.21 18.59 -6.88
C GLU A 217 20.92 17.75 -7.97
N LEU A 218 20.78 16.43 -7.95
CA LEU A 218 21.34 15.52 -8.96
C LEU A 218 20.36 15.23 -10.11
N VAL A 219 19.11 15.70 -10.02
CA VAL A 219 18.05 15.40 -10.98
C VAL A 219 17.43 16.71 -11.45
N ASP A 220 17.61 17.05 -12.73
CA ASP A 220 16.90 18.19 -13.30
C ASP A 220 15.42 17.85 -13.60
N ASP A 221 14.61 18.89 -13.79
CA ASP A 221 13.17 18.76 -14.07
C ASP A 221 12.89 17.86 -15.29
N ALA A 222 13.76 17.83 -16.29
CA ALA A 222 13.56 17.04 -17.51
C ALA A 222 13.74 15.54 -17.22
N LEU A 223 14.80 15.19 -16.50
CA LEU A 223 15.05 13.82 -16.05
C LEU A 223 13.98 13.37 -15.05
N HIS A 224 13.56 14.23 -14.11
CA HIS A 224 12.48 13.90 -13.17
C HIS A 224 11.17 13.64 -13.91
N THR A 225 10.83 14.48 -14.89
CA THR A 225 9.67 14.28 -15.77
C THR A 225 9.71 12.93 -16.49
N GLU A 226 10.87 12.53 -17.02
CA GLU A 226 11.06 11.23 -17.67
C GLU A 226 10.83 10.08 -16.68
N MET A 227 11.42 10.14 -15.48
CA MET A 227 11.25 9.13 -14.43
C MET A 227 9.77 8.91 -14.08
N LEU A 228 9.01 10.00 -13.90
CA LEU A 228 7.59 9.92 -13.56
C LEU A 228 6.75 9.33 -14.71
N ARG A 229 7.07 9.66 -15.96
CA ARG A 229 6.40 9.07 -17.12
C ARG A 229 6.68 7.57 -17.24
N ASP A 230 7.93 7.16 -17.04
CA ASP A 230 8.33 5.74 -17.04
C ASP A 230 7.58 4.97 -15.94
N ALA A 231 7.49 5.56 -14.74
CA ALA A 231 6.77 4.97 -13.61
C ALA A 231 5.27 4.80 -13.90
N LEU A 232 4.59 5.83 -14.41
CA LEU A 232 3.17 5.74 -14.79
C LEU A 232 2.91 4.67 -15.88
N THR A 233 3.88 4.47 -16.78
CA THR A 233 3.76 3.55 -17.90
C THR A 233 4.02 2.10 -17.50
N SER A 234 4.93 1.85 -16.56
CA SER A 234 5.48 0.51 -16.32
C SER A 234 5.52 0.04 -14.87
N ALA A 235 5.57 0.95 -13.88
CA ALA A 235 5.70 0.56 -12.48
C ALA A 235 4.41 -0.04 -11.91
N GLU A 236 4.59 -0.97 -10.97
CA GLU A 236 3.54 -1.53 -10.13
C GLU A 236 3.46 -0.77 -8.80
N ILE A 237 2.32 -0.88 -8.09
CA ILE A 237 2.05 -0.16 -6.83
C ILE A 237 3.18 -0.33 -5.81
N MET A 238 3.72 -1.54 -5.65
CA MET A 238 4.79 -1.86 -4.70
C MET A 238 6.21 -1.75 -5.28
N SER A 239 6.33 -1.28 -6.52
CA SER A 239 7.57 -1.27 -7.30
C SER A 239 7.90 0.14 -7.83
N GLY A 240 7.54 1.18 -7.07
CA GLY A 240 7.83 2.58 -7.37
C GLY A 240 6.64 3.43 -7.84
N LEU A 241 5.48 2.84 -8.16
CA LEU A 241 4.32 3.64 -8.58
C LEU A 241 3.75 4.47 -7.42
N SER A 242 3.75 3.95 -6.19
CA SER A 242 3.23 4.70 -5.03
C SER A 242 4.05 5.98 -4.80
N GLU A 243 5.37 5.85 -4.79
CA GLU A 243 6.33 6.95 -4.66
C GLU A 243 6.23 7.93 -5.84
N ALA A 244 6.06 7.42 -7.07
CA ALA A 244 5.87 8.29 -8.24
C ALA A 244 4.61 9.16 -8.07
N LEU A 245 3.51 8.56 -7.63
CA LEU A 245 2.26 9.30 -7.46
C LEU A 245 2.35 10.33 -6.33
N ASP A 246 3.08 10.05 -5.24
CA ASP A 246 3.36 11.05 -4.19
C ASP A 246 4.14 12.24 -4.76
N GLN A 247 5.19 11.98 -5.54
CA GLN A 247 5.98 13.05 -6.18
C GLN A 247 5.16 13.83 -7.21
N ILE A 248 4.24 13.17 -7.93
CA ILE A 248 3.38 13.82 -8.94
C ILE A 248 2.41 14.82 -8.31
N GLU A 249 1.94 14.59 -7.09
CA GLU A 249 1.09 15.55 -6.38
C GLU A 249 1.80 16.90 -6.22
N GLU A 250 3.13 16.89 -6.03
CA GLU A 250 3.96 18.09 -5.87
C GLU A 250 4.55 18.59 -7.20
N PHE A 251 4.90 17.69 -8.12
CA PHE A 251 5.56 17.97 -9.40
C PHE A 251 4.84 17.30 -10.57
N HIS A 252 3.93 18.05 -11.22
CA HIS A 252 3.06 17.56 -12.31
C HIS A 252 3.16 18.42 -13.57
N PRO A 253 4.28 18.37 -14.31
CA PRO A 253 4.37 19.03 -15.61
C PRO A 253 3.29 18.49 -16.57
N PRO A 254 2.84 19.26 -17.57
CA PRO A 254 1.71 18.88 -18.42
C PRO A 254 1.80 17.48 -19.03
N VAL A 255 3.00 17.05 -19.44
CA VAL A 255 3.21 15.71 -20.02
C VAL A 255 2.98 14.56 -19.04
N VAL A 256 3.19 14.80 -17.73
CA VAL A 256 2.89 13.82 -16.67
C VAL A 256 1.39 13.76 -16.41
N VAL A 257 0.69 14.91 -16.44
CA VAL A 257 -0.77 14.97 -16.38
C VAL A 257 -1.40 14.22 -17.56
N ASP A 258 -0.87 14.40 -18.77
CA ASP A 258 -1.29 13.65 -19.95
C ASP A 258 -1.09 12.13 -19.77
N ALA A 259 0.04 11.72 -19.19
CA ALA A 259 0.32 10.32 -18.88
C ALA A 259 -0.64 9.74 -17.83
N LEU A 260 -1.05 10.51 -16.82
CA LEU A 260 -2.10 10.10 -15.87
C LEU A 260 -3.44 9.86 -16.60
N PHE A 261 -3.85 10.76 -17.48
CA PHE A 261 -5.08 10.59 -18.28
C PHE A 261 -5.02 9.40 -19.23
N ALA A 262 -3.86 9.11 -19.82
CA ALA A 262 -3.63 7.90 -20.61
C ALA A 262 -3.77 6.64 -19.72
N GLY A 263 -3.19 6.70 -18.52
CA GLY A 263 -3.23 5.61 -17.54
C GLY A 263 -4.64 5.17 -17.14
N LEU A 264 -5.63 6.08 -17.16
CA LEU A 264 -7.04 5.76 -16.92
C LEU A 264 -7.61 4.71 -17.91
N ILE A 265 -7.05 4.64 -19.10
CA ILE A 265 -7.52 3.75 -20.18
C ILE A 265 -6.57 2.57 -20.36
N GLU A 266 -5.27 2.81 -20.33
CA GLU A 266 -4.25 1.87 -20.78
C GLU A 266 -3.73 0.92 -19.69
N ARG A 267 -3.83 1.31 -18.41
CA ARG A 267 -3.25 0.55 -17.29
C ARG A 267 -4.25 -0.42 -16.66
N ASP A 268 -3.77 -1.28 -15.77
CA ASP A 268 -4.66 -2.14 -14.98
C ASP A 268 -5.70 -1.32 -14.18
N GLY A 269 -6.86 -1.91 -13.88
CA GLY A 269 -7.96 -1.24 -13.19
C GLY A 269 -7.57 -0.66 -11.82
N ALA A 270 -6.69 -1.33 -11.08
CA ALA A 270 -6.17 -0.83 -9.81
C ALA A 270 -5.27 0.39 -10.01
N VAL A 271 -4.44 0.39 -11.05
CA VAL A 271 -3.58 1.54 -11.39
C VAL A 271 -4.42 2.72 -11.90
N ALA A 272 -5.41 2.46 -12.76
CA ALA A 272 -6.31 3.48 -13.29
C ALA A 272 -7.11 4.19 -12.18
N TYR A 273 -7.51 3.47 -11.14
CA TYR A 273 -8.08 4.06 -9.92
C TYR A 273 -7.14 5.10 -9.29
N HIS A 274 -5.87 4.75 -9.10
CA HIS A 274 -4.90 5.66 -8.49
C HIS A 274 -4.55 6.84 -9.39
N CYS A 275 -4.49 6.67 -10.71
CA CYS A 275 -4.37 7.79 -11.64
C CYS A 275 -5.54 8.76 -11.51
N ALA A 276 -6.78 8.26 -11.41
CA ALA A 276 -7.98 9.10 -11.25
C ALA A 276 -7.96 9.89 -9.93
N ALA A 277 -7.58 9.23 -8.84
CA ALA A 277 -7.47 9.87 -7.54
C ALA A 277 -6.38 10.96 -7.53
N THR A 278 -5.23 10.69 -8.15
CA THR A 278 -4.12 11.66 -8.26
C THR A 278 -4.52 12.88 -9.08
N LEU A 279 -5.22 12.69 -10.19
CA LEU A 279 -5.79 13.80 -10.97
C LEU A 279 -6.77 14.64 -10.12
N ALA A 280 -7.61 14.01 -9.29
CA ALA A 280 -8.51 14.76 -8.41
C ALA A 280 -7.77 15.61 -7.37
N VAL A 281 -6.63 15.14 -6.84
CA VAL A 281 -5.76 15.93 -5.95
C VAL A 281 -5.14 17.12 -6.70
N ILE A 282 -4.51 16.88 -7.86
CA ILE A 282 -3.86 17.94 -8.67
C ILE A 282 -4.82 19.08 -9.00
N TYR A 283 -6.09 18.77 -9.30
CA TYR A 283 -7.11 19.77 -9.62
C TYR A 283 -7.89 20.28 -8.40
N GLY A 284 -7.44 19.96 -7.18
CA GLY A 284 -7.99 20.48 -5.92
C GLY A 284 -9.43 20.07 -5.65
N LYS A 285 -9.84 18.86 -6.08
CA LYS A 285 -11.18 18.31 -5.81
C LYS A 285 -11.25 17.51 -4.52
N ILE A 286 -10.11 16.96 -4.10
CA ILE A 286 -9.93 16.24 -2.85
C ILE A 286 -8.55 16.59 -2.28
N ASP A 287 -8.41 16.51 -0.96
CA ASP A 287 -7.14 16.83 -0.27
C ASP A 287 -6.17 15.63 -0.24
N SER A 288 -6.66 14.43 -0.57
CA SER A 288 -5.86 13.20 -0.55
C SER A 288 -6.42 12.17 -1.52
N ARG A 289 -5.54 11.36 -2.13
CA ARG A 289 -5.92 10.20 -2.97
C ARG A 289 -6.79 9.17 -2.24
N PHE A 290 -6.82 9.21 -0.90
CA PHE A 290 -7.63 8.33 -0.06
C PHE A 290 -8.95 8.95 0.40
N ASP A 291 -9.32 10.13 -0.11
CA ASP A 291 -10.61 10.74 0.14
C ASP A 291 -11.75 9.90 -0.45
N TRP A 292 -12.81 9.70 0.35
CA TRP A 292 -13.91 8.81 0.03
C TRP A 292 -15.01 9.45 -0.80
N SER A 293 -15.05 10.79 -0.87
CA SER A 293 -16.12 11.55 -1.53
C SER A 293 -16.24 11.25 -3.02
N MET A 294 -15.11 10.99 -3.70
CA MET A 294 -15.05 10.65 -5.12
C MET A 294 -14.80 9.16 -5.39
N ARG A 295 -14.65 8.33 -4.36
CA ARG A 295 -14.37 6.89 -4.49
C ARG A 295 -15.35 6.17 -5.42
N PRO A 296 -16.69 6.40 -5.38
CA PRO A 296 -17.60 5.76 -6.32
C PRO A 296 -17.25 6.00 -7.80
N LEU A 297 -16.72 7.17 -8.15
CA LEU A 297 -16.26 7.47 -9.50
C LEU A 297 -14.95 6.75 -9.81
N PHE A 298 -13.98 6.78 -8.89
CA PHE A 298 -12.67 6.14 -9.10
C PHE A 298 -12.79 4.62 -9.30
N LEU A 299 -13.68 3.97 -8.54
CA LEU A 299 -13.91 2.53 -8.65
C LEU A 299 -14.45 2.09 -10.03
N ARG A 300 -15.06 3.00 -10.79
CA ARG A 300 -15.50 2.71 -12.17
C ARG A 300 -14.35 2.48 -13.15
N PHE A 301 -13.12 2.88 -12.80
CA PHE A 301 -11.94 2.56 -13.59
C PHE A 301 -11.44 1.11 -13.36
N ASN A 302 -11.85 0.46 -12.26
CA ASN A 302 -11.49 -0.93 -11.97
C ASN A 302 -12.41 -1.91 -12.72
N THR A 303 -12.37 -1.83 -14.05
CA THR A 303 -13.12 -2.66 -14.99
C THR A 303 -12.23 -3.00 -16.19
N GLU A 304 -12.46 -4.14 -16.82
CA GLU A 304 -11.80 -4.52 -18.08
C GLU A 304 -12.48 -3.88 -19.31
N ARG A 305 -13.69 -3.33 -19.14
CA ARG A 305 -14.48 -2.78 -20.24
C ARG A 305 -14.04 -1.35 -20.59
N GLN A 306 -13.39 -1.21 -21.74
CA GLN A 306 -12.90 0.07 -22.23
C GLN A 306 -14.00 1.14 -22.35
N THR A 307 -15.22 0.78 -22.73
CA THR A 307 -16.36 1.71 -22.82
C THR A 307 -16.72 2.32 -21.46
N GLU A 308 -16.74 1.51 -20.40
CA GLU A 308 -17.01 1.98 -19.04
C GLU A 308 -15.91 2.92 -18.54
N ARG A 309 -14.63 2.63 -18.88
CA ARG A 309 -13.50 3.53 -18.57
C ARG A 309 -13.60 4.86 -19.30
N LEU A 310 -14.00 4.86 -20.58
CA LEU A 310 -14.18 6.09 -21.35
C LEU A 310 -15.31 6.95 -20.78
N GLU A 311 -16.42 6.34 -20.36
CA GLU A 311 -17.50 7.06 -19.68
C GLU A 311 -17.07 7.63 -18.32
N ALA A 312 -16.34 6.84 -17.52
CA ALA A 312 -15.79 7.31 -16.25
C ALA A 312 -14.77 8.43 -16.45
N ARG A 313 -13.92 8.37 -17.48
CA ARG A 313 -12.98 9.43 -17.86
C ARG A 313 -13.70 10.73 -18.24
N ARG A 314 -14.76 10.66 -19.05
CA ARG A 314 -15.57 11.84 -19.41
C ARG A 314 -16.24 12.47 -18.19
N GLU A 315 -16.78 11.65 -17.28
CA GLU A 315 -17.33 12.12 -16.01
C GLU A 315 -16.24 12.80 -15.16
N LEU A 316 -15.08 12.16 -15.01
CA LEU A 316 -13.96 12.70 -14.26
C LEU A 316 -13.53 14.06 -14.81
N ARG A 317 -13.27 14.19 -16.12
CA ARG A 317 -12.90 15.47 -16.75
C ARG A 317 -13.91 16.58 -16.44
N ARG A 318 -15.22 16.27 -16.50
CA ARG A 318 -16.28 17.22 -16.13
C ARG A 318 -16.19 17.65 -14.67
N GLN A 319 -15.92 16.73 -13.74
CA GLN A 319 -15.75 17.09 -12.31
C GLN A 319 -14.47 17.89 -12.05
N LEU A 320 -13.39 17.57 -12.77
CA LEU A 320 -12.12 18.31 -12.71
C LEU A 320 -12.23 19.71 -13.34
N GLY A 321 -13.22 19.96 -14.21
CA GLY A 321 -13.34 21.21 -14.96
C GLY A 321 -12.41 21.27 -16.18
N VAL A 322 -11.98 20.11 -16.69
CA VAL A 322 -11.09 19.99 -17.84
C VAL A 322 -11.93 19.79 -19.11
N SER A 323 -11.66 20.57 -20.16
CA SER A 323 -12.35 20.43 -21.44
C SER A 323 -12.22 19.01 -22.01
N PRO A 324 -13.25 18.52 -22.75
CA PRO A 324 -13.13 17.27 -23.49
C PRO A 324 -11.94 17.32 -24.45
N ASP A 325 -11.22 16.20 -24.60
CA ASP A 325 -10.19 16.10 -25.64
C ASP A 325 -10.88 16.06 -27.00
N GLU A 326 -10.39 16.84 -27.96
CA GLU A 326 -10.92 16.86 -29.34
C GLU A 326 -10.83 15.49 -30.02
N ARG A 327 -9.98 14.59 -29.49
CA ARG A 327 -9.82 13.20 -29.95
C ARG A 327 -10.85 12.22 -29.39
N GLU A 328 -11.76 12.65 -28.50
CA GLU A 328 -12.77 11.79 -27.86
C GLU A 328 -14.16 11.83 -28.55
N THR A 329 -14.33 12.67 -29.59
CA THR A 329 -15.51 12.74 -30.48
C THR A 329 -15.32 11.92 -31.74
#